data_AF-A0A937KSG2-F1
#
_entry.id   AF-A0A937KSG2-F1
#
_cell.length_a   1.000
_cell.length_b   1.000
_cell.length_c   1.000
_cell.angle_alpha   90.00
_cell.angle_beta   90.00
_cell.angle_gamma   90.00
#
_symmetry.space_group_name_H-M   'P 1'
#
loop_
_entity.id
_entity.type
_entity.pdbx_description
1 polymer ?
#
loop_
_entity_poly.entity_id
_entity_poly.type
_entity_poly.pdbx_seq_one_letter_code
_entity_poly.pdbx_strand_id
1 'polypeptide(L)'
;GVTLLLGTITIEPSFYKIDWPMLMIATITFYTFVVFDYELDATEGLLMFLGLILFLIYLLSSANKKGVVDEFAADDVVLNWNSTMIYLFIGGIGLWGGSELLVRGSKALAEDFGVSDRVIGITIVSVGTSIPELAASIMAMVKKEKAISIGNLIGSNIFNLFAVLGITAMITPIPVGDSNLIDSDAVYMLVISALLLLLVFVPSKMKLGWRDGLILLSFYIYFIYQVI
;
A
#
# COMPACT_ATOMS: atom_id res chain seq x y z
N GLY A 1 7.15 -6.03 5.18
CA GLY A 1 8.55 -6.29 5.62
C GLY A 1 8.77 -5.82 7.04
N VAL A 2 9.06 -4.54 7.24
CA VAL A 2 9.38 -3.92 8.55
C VAL A 2 8.35 -4.24 9.64
N THR A 3 7.06 -4.11 9.34
CA THR A 3 5.97 -4.42 10.28
C THR A 3 6.01 -5.85 10.83
N LEU A 4 6.41 -6.83 10.02
CA LEU A 4 6.52 -8.23 10.43
C LEU A 4 7.75 -8.51 11.31
N LEU A 5 8.77 -7.64 11.28
CA LEU A 5 9.90 -7.73 12.21
C LEU A 5 9.49 -7.35 13.63
N LEU A 6 8.47 -6.49 13.77
CA LEU A 6 7.97 -6.01 15.06
C LEU A 6 6.91 -6.93 15.67
N GLY A 7 6.32 -7.82 14.88
CA GLY A 7 5.33 -8.76 15.40
C GLY A 7 4.77 -9.71 14.35
N THR A 8 3.96 -10.66 14.81
CA THR A 8 3.26 -11.62 13.95
C THR A 8 1.87 -11.11 13.56
N ILE A 9 1.49 -11.29 12.31
CA ILE A 9 0.16 -10.97 11.80
C ILE A 9 -0.58 -12.28 11.52
N THR A 10 -1.77 -12.44 12.09
CA THR A 10 -2.68 -13.53 11.72
C THR A 10 -3.51 -13.08 10.53
N ILE A 11 -3.60 -13.91 9.50
CA ILE A 11 -4.27 -13.61 8.24
C ILE A 11 -5.70 -14.13 8.30
N GLU A 12 -6.64 -13.22 8.08
CA GLU A 12 -8.06 -13.56 8.02
C GLU A 12 -8.45 -14.25 6.69
N PRO A 13 -9.53 -15.03 6.67
CA PRO A 13 -10.05 -15.61 5.44
C PRO A 13 -10.47 -14.61 4.36
N SER A 14 -10.87 -13.40 4.76
CA SER A 14 -11.20 -12.27 3.88
C SER A 14 -10.01 -11.91 2.97
N PHE A 15 -8.80 -11.89 3.54
CA PHE A 15 -7.57 -11.51 2.84
C PHE A 15 -7.36 -12.28 1.53
N TYR A 16 -7.35 -13.61 1.57
CA TYR A 16 -7.05 -14.40 0.37
C TYR A 16 -8.27 -14.62 -0.54
N LYS A 17 -9.48 -14.38 -0.04
CA LYS A 17 -10.72 -14.54 -0.81
C LYS A 17 -11.16 -13.26 -1.53
N ILE A 18 -10.81 -12.10 -0.98
CA ILE A 18 -11.32 -10.79 -1.43
C ILE A 18 -10.15 -9.85 -1.71
N ASP A 19 -9.34 -9.53 -0.70
CA ASP A 19 -8.37 -8.43 -0.80
C ASP A 19 -7.22 -8.75 -1.76
N TRP A 20 -6.62 -9.94 -1.63
CA TRP A 20 -5.53 -10.37 -2.51
C TRP A 20 -5.98 -10.58 -3.96
N PRO A 21 -7.11 -11.27 -4.25
CA PRO A 21 -7.63 -11.33 -5.62
C PRO A 21 -7.89 -9.95 -6.21
N MET A 22 -8.44 -9.02 -5.44
CA MET A 22 -8.67 -7.66 -5.91
C MET A 22 -7.35 -6.93 -6.19
N LEU A 23 -6.32 -7.09 -5.36
CA LEU A 23 -4.98 -6.56 -5.62
C LEU A 23 -4.43 -7.08 -6.96
N MET A 24 -4.53 -8.38 -7.21
CA MET A 24 -4.09 -8.96 -8.48
C MET A 24 -4.87 -8.42 -9.66
N ILE A 25 -6.20 -8.31 -9.55
CA ILE A 25 -7.05 -7.70 -10.59
C ILE A 25 -6.62 -6.26 -10.83
N ALA A 26 -6.32 -5.49 -9.79
CA ALA A 26 -5.90 -4.11 -9.91
C ALA A 26 -4.56 -3.99 -10.65
N THR A 27 -3.57 -4.80 -10.26
CA THR A 27 -2.25 -4.81 -10.91
C THR A 27 -2.33 -5.29 -12.35
N ILE A 28 -3.10 -6.34 -12.64
CA ILE A 28 -3.27 -6.87 -14.01
C ILE A 28 -4.00 -5.86 -14.89
N THR A 29 -5.05 -5.23 -14.37
CA THR A 29 -5.79 -4.17 -15.09
C THR A 29 -4.84 -3.03 -15.46
N PHE A 30 -4.08 -2.51 -14.48
CA PHE A 30 -3.09 -1.46 -14.74
C PHE A 30 -2.05 -1.88 -15.78
N TYR A 31 -1.45 -3.07 -15.64
CA TYR A 31 -0.49 -3.58 -16.60
C TYR A 31 -1.07 -3.69 -18.02
N THR A 32 -2.31 -4.18 -18.13
CA THR A 32 -2.98 -4.38 -19.42
C THR A 32 -3.26 -3.06 -20.12
N PHE A 33 -3.65 -2.01 -19.40
CA PHE A 33 -3.88 -0.69 -20.00
C PHE A 33 -2.59 -0.12 -20.57
N VAL A 34 -1.52 -0.15 -19.77
CA VAL A 34 -0.28 0.52 -20.14
C VAL A 34 0.56 -0.25 -21.18
N VAL A 35 0.46 -1.58 -21.27
CA VAL A 35 1.37 -2.39 -22.13
C VAL A 35 1.18 -2.16 -23.64
N PHE A 36 0.03 -1.65 -24.08
CA PHE A 36 -0.27 -1.54 -25.51
C PHE A 36 0.29 -0.27 -26.15
N ASP A 37 0.18 0.88 -25.48
CA ASP A 37 0.54 2.19 -26.01
C ASP A 37 1.49 2.98 -25.09
N TYR A 38 1.89 2.41 -23.96
CA TYR A 38 2.77 3.04 -22.96
C TYR A 38 2.18 4.34 -22.40
N GLU A 39 0.86 4.47 -22.38
CA GLU A 39 0.16 5.62 -21.82
C GLU A 39 -0.98 5.10 -20.93
N LEU A 40 -1.37 5.88 -19.92
CA LEU A 40 -2.60 5.63 -19.18
C LEU A 40 -3.55 6.79 -19.47
N ASP A 41 -4.60 6.51 -20.23
CA ASP A 41 -5.54 7.52 -20.71
C ASP A 41 -6.67 7.81 -19.70
N ALA A 42 -7.48 8.82 -20.02
CA ALA A 42 -8.58 9.24 -19.14
C ALA A 42 -9.71 8.19 -19.01
N THR A 43 -9.93 7.38 -20.06
CA THR A 43 -10.96 6.33 -20.08
C THR A 43 -10.53 5.17 -19.20
N GLU A 44 -9.28 4.76 -19.31
CA GLU A 44 -8.65 3.73 -18.49
C GLU A 44 -8.61 4.16 -17.03
N GLY A 45 -8.24 5.41 -16.76
CA GLY A 45 -8.30 5.98 -15.42
C GLY A 45 -9.71 5.95 -14.81
N LEU A 46 -10.73 6.28 -15.62
CA LEU A 46 -12.13 6.19 -15.19
C LEU A 46 -12.56 4.75 -14.88
N LEU A 47 -12.15 3.78 -15.70
CA LEU A 47 -12.45 2.36 -15.47
C LEU A 47 -11.83 1.85 -14.17
N MET A 48 -10.57 2.21 -13.91
CA MET A 48 -9.89 1.86 -12.65
C MET A 48 -10.60 2.48 -11.44
N PHE A 49 -10.94 3.77 -11.51
CA PHE A 49 -11.64 4.46 -10.43
C PHE A 49 -13.02 3.86 -10.17
N LEU A 50 -13.80 3.56 -11.21
CA LEU A 50 -15.10 2.87 -11.08
C LEU A 50 -14.94 1.47 -10.47
N GLY A 51 -13.89 0.74 -10.85
CA GLY A 51 -13.53 -0.54 -10.25
C GLY A 51 -13.31 -0.43 -8.73
N LEU A 52 -12.63 0.62 -8.28
CA LEU A 52 -12.46 0.89 -6.85
C LEU A 52 -13.79 1.18 -6.16
N ILE A 53 -14.64 2.02 -6.76
CA ILE A 53 -15.96 2.35 -6.18
C ILE A 53 -16.80 1.07 -6.02
N LEU A 54 -16.84 0.20 -7.03
CA LEU A 54 -17.55 -1.07 -6.95
C LEU A 54 -16.97 -1.99 -5.86
N PHE A 55 -15.64 -2.05 -5.75
CA PHE A 55 -14.97 -2.81 -4.71
C PHE A 55 -15.29 -2.29 -3.29
N LEU A 56 -15.28 -0.96 -3.09
CA LEU A 56 -15.64 -0.35 -1.81
C LEU A 56 -17.10 -0.60 -1.45
N ILE A 57 -18.02 -0.47 -2.42
CA ILE A 57 -19.44 -0.80 -2.21
C ILE A 57 -19.59 -2.27 -1.79
N TYR A 58 -18.86 -3.19 -2.43
CA TYR A 58 -18.87 -4.60 -2.08
C TYR A 58 -18.37 -4.83 -0.64
N LEU A 59 -17.23 -4.22 -0.26
CA LEU A 59 -16.67 -4.35 1.09
C LEU A 59 -17.62 -3.84 2.16
N LEU A 60 -18.17 -2.63 1.99
CA LEU A 60 -19.10 -2.02 2.94
C LEU A 60 -20.41 -2.81 3.06
N SER A 61 -20.92 -3.30 1.93
CA SER A 61 -22.14 -4.13 1.91
C SER A 61 -21.93 -5.50 2.55
N SER A 62 -20.72 -6.06 2.45
CA SER A 62 -20.34 -7.32 3.08
C SER A 62 -20.09 -7.17 4.58
N ALA A 63 -19.53 -6.04 5.01
CA ALA A 63 -19.27 -5.73 6.42
C ALA A 63 -20.58 -5.66 7.24
N ASN A 64 -21.60 -4.96 6.72
CA ASN A 64 -22.90 -4.83 7.38
C ASN A 64 -23.64 -6.16 7.59
N LYS A 65 -23.34 -7.20 6.79
CA LYS A 65 -24.00 -8.50 6.89
C LYS A 65 -23.37 -9.44 7.92
N LYS A 66 -22.12 -9.19 8.33
CA LYS A 66 -21.36 -10.13 9.16
C LYS A 66 -21.43 -9.88 10.65
N GLY A 67 -22.12 -8.82 11.12
CA GLY A 67 -22.23 -8.54 12.55
C GLY A 67 -20.87 -8.61 13.23
N VAL A 68 -19.94 -7.76 12.80
CA VAL A 68 -18.57 -7.74 13.30
C VAL A 68 -18.63 -7.56 14.81
N VAL A 69 -18.34 -8.63 15.55
CA VAL A 69 -18.07 -8.54 16.98
C VAL A 69 -16.73 -7.84 17.06
N ASP A 70 -16.76 -6.57 17.43
CA ASP A 70 -15.55 -5.81 17.65
C ASP A 70 -14.67 -6.53 18.68
N GLU A 71 -13.49 -6.98 18.25
CA GLU A 71 -12.35 -7.15 19.15
C GLU A 71 -11.82 -5.74 19.50
N PHE A 72 -12.64 -4.88 20.11
CA PHE A 72 -12.11 -3.76 20.86
C PHE A 72 -11.51 -4.34 22.15
N ALA A 73 -10.32 -3.88 22.51
CA ALA A 73 -9.73 -4.25 23.78
C ALA A 73 -10.70 -3.79 24.88
N ALA A 74 -10.90 -4.62 25.91
CA ALA A 74 -11.87 -4.36 26.97
C ALA A 74 -11.65 -3.04 27.76
N ASP A 75 -10.57 -2.31 27.48
CA ASP A 75 -10.19 -1.03 28.09
C ASP A 75 -10.25 0.16 27.10
N ASP A 76 -10.76 -0.02 25.88
CA ASP A 76 -10.82 1.07 24.90
C ASP A 76 -11.89 2.10 25.29
N VAL A 77 -11.44 3.30 25.64
CA VAL A 77 -12.33 4.44 25.89
C VAL A 77 -12.98 4.83 24.57
N VAL A 78 -14.26 4.47 24.40
CA VAL A 78 -15.05 4.86 23.23
C VAL A 78 -15.21 6.38 23.23
N LEU A 79 -14.52 7.04 22.29
CA LEU A 79 -14.57 8.48 22.14
C LEU A 79 -15.86 8.93 21.46
N ASN A 80 -16.33 10.13 21.81
CA ASN A 80 -17.45 10.76 21.11
C ASN A 80 -17.07 11.03 19.64
N TRP A 81 -18.06 10.97 18.74
CA TRP A 81 -17.88 11.18 17.29
C TRP A 81 -17.03 12.43 16.96
N ASN A 82 -17.30 13.55 17.63
CA ASN A 82 -16.56 14.79 17.41
C ASN A 82 -15.08 14.65 17.79
N SER A 83 -14.78 14.01 18.92
CA SER A 83 -13.41 13.74 19.37
C SER A 83 -12.70 12.80 18.39
N THR A 84 -13.38 11.75 17.92
CA THR A 84 -12.86 10.83 16.90
C THR A 84 -12.52 11.57 15.61
N MET A 85 -13.41 12.42 15.10
CA MET A 85 -13.16 13.21 13.90
C MET A 85 -11.99 14.19 14.10
N ILE A 86 -11.87 14.82 15.26
CA ILE A 86 -10.76 15.72 15.59
C ILE A 86 -9.44 14.95 15.60
N TYR A 87 -9.36 13.81 16.28
CA TYR A 87 -8.13 13.02 16.32
C TYR A 87 -7.77 12.44 14.96
N LEU A 88 -8.77 12.03 14.16
CA LEU A 88 -8.55 11.56 12.79
C LEU A 88 -7.95 12.68 11.92
N PHE A 89 -8.48 13.90 12.01
CA PHE A 89 -7.96 15.05 11.28
C PHE A 89 -6.54 15.43 11.73
N ILE A 90 -6.31 15.56 13.04
CA ILE A 90 -4.99 15.90 13.59
C ILE A 90 -3.97 14.81 13.25
N GLY A 91 -4.35 13.54 13.38
CA GLY A 91 -3.52 12.39 13.02
C GLY A 91 -3.17 12.40 11.53
N GLY A 92 -4.15 12.63 10.66
CA GLY A 92 -3.94 12.73 9.21
C GLY A 92 -2.99 13.87 8.83
N ILE A 93 -3.20 15.07 9.38
CA ILE A 93 -2.30 16.22 9.15
C ILE A 93 -0.90 15.94 9.71
N GLY A 94 -0.81 15.32 10.89
CA GLY A 94 0.46 14.95 11.51
C GLY A 94 1.26 13.95 10.68
N LEU A 95 0.59 12.93 10.13
CA LEU A 95 1.20 11.94 9.24
C LEU A 95 1.66 12.58 7.92
N TRP A 96 0.79 13.36 7.26
CA TRP A 96 1.11 14.05 6.01
C TRP A 96 2.25 15.06 6.20
N GLY A 97 2.13 15.96 7.17
CA GLY A 97 3.14 17.00 7.44
C GLY A 97 4.47 16.41 7.92
N GLY A 98 4.43 15.33 8.71
CA GLY A 98 5.63 14.60 9.12
C GLY A 98 6.35 13.94 7.94
N SER A 99 5.61 13.30 7.02
CA SER A 99 6.18 12.75 5.79
C SER A 99 6.78 13.85 4.91
N GLU A 100 6.08 14.97 4.71
CA GLU A 100 6.58 16.08 3.88
C GLU A 100 7.86 16.69 4.44
N LEU A 101 7.94 16.90 5.76
CA LEU A 101 9.16 17.39 6.42
C LEU A 101 10.32 16.41 6.27
N LEU A 102 10.07 15.11 6.42
CA LEU A 102 11.07 14.07 6.24
C LEU A 102 11.61 14.06 4.81
N VAL A 103 10.73 14.05 3.81
CA VAL A 103 11.11 14.04 2.39
C VAL A 103 11.92 15.26 2.03
N ARG A 104 11.49 16.46 2.43
CA ARG A 104 12.22 17.71 2.17
C ARG A 104 13.59 17.73 2.83
N GLY A 105 13.68 17.33 4.10
CA GLY A 105 14.95 17.28 4.83
C GLY A 105 15.91 16.25 4.24
N SER A 106 15.44 15.05 3.92
CA SER A 106 16.24 13.99 3.30
C SER A 106 16.70 14.36 1.90
N LYS A 107 15.85 15.02 1.09
CA LYS A 107 16.21 15.51 -0.24
C LYS A 107 17.31 16.56 -0.17
N ALA A 108 17.17 17.57 0.68
CA ALA A 108 18.18 18.62 0.84
C ALA A 108 19.54 18.06 1.26
N LEU A 109 19.56 17.11 2.21
CA LEU A 109 20.79 16.42 2.59
C LEU A 109 21.39 15.64 1.42
N ALA A 110 20.58 14.88 0.68
CA ALA A 110 21.07 14.09 -0.45
C ALA A 110 21.66 14.96 -1.57
N GLU A 111 21.04 16.11 -1.85
CA GLU A 111 21.57 17.11 -2.78
C GLU A 111 22.93 17.67 -2.30
N ASP A 112 23.07 17.98 -1.02
CA ASP A 112 24.33 18.44 -0.42
C ASP A 112 25.44 17.37 -0.50
N PHE A 113 25.08 16.08 -0.48
CA PHE A 113 26.00 14.95 -0.69
C PHE A 113 26.28 14.64 -2.18
N GLY A 114 25.72 15.42 -3.11
CA GLY A 114 25.92 15.25 -4.56
C GLY A 114 25.18 14.04 -5.16
N VAL A 115 24.12 13.56 -4.51
CA VAL A 115 23.26 12.50 -5.06
C VAL A 115 22.41 13.08 -6.19
N SER A 116 22.32 12.36 -7.31
CA SER A 116 21.53 12.82 -8.47
C SER A 116 20.03 12.90 -8.18
N ASP A 117 19.34 13.87 -8.79
CA ASP A 117 17.88 14.04 -8.69
C ASP A 117 17.11 12.77 -9.05
N ARG A 118 17.62 11.99 -10.03
CA ARG A 118 17.01 10.71 -10.44
C ARG A 118 17.01 9.70 -9.29
N VAL A 119 18.16 9.52 -8.63
CA VAL A 119 18.27 8.60 -7.49
C VAL A 119 17.40 9.08 -6.33
N ILE A 120 17.39 10.38 -6.04
CA ILE A 120 16.53 10.98 -5.01
C ILE A 120 15.04 10.73 -5.31
N GLY A 121 14.61 10.93 -6.56
CA GLY A 121 13.23 10.71 -6.98
C GLY A 121 12.79 9.25 -6.85
N ILE A 122 13.62 8.31 -7.30
CA ILE A 122 13.29 6.89 -7.27
C ILE A 122 13.38 6.29 -5.85
N THR A 123 14.14 6.90 -4.94
CA THR A 123 14.35 6.36 -3.58
C THR A 123 13.66 7.19 -2.48
N ILE A 124 14.13 8.41 -2.23
CA ILE A 124 13.68 9.25 -1.10
C ILE A 124 12.23 9.68 -1.30
N VAL A 125 11.88 10.15 -2.50
CA VAL A 125 10.52 10.62 -2.78
C VAL A 125 9.54 9.46 -2.79
N SER A 126 9.86 8.36 -3.49
CA SER A 126 8.99 7.17 -3.56
C SER A 126 8.73 6.57 -2.17
N VAL A 127 9.77 6.34 -1.37
CA VAL A 127 9.64 5.84 0.01
C VAL A 127 8.89 6.85 0.87
N GLY A 128 9.19 8.14 0.70
CA GLY A 128 8.58 9.26 1.41
C GLY A 128 7.06 9.26 1.37
N THR A 129 6.48 9.05 0.18
CA THR A 129 5.02 8.98 0.01
C THR A 129 4.38 7.83 0.77
N SER A 130 5.12 6.76 1.06
CA SER A 130 4.65 5.57 1.81
C SER A 130 4.96 5.63 3.32
N ILE A 131 5.61 6.70 3.80
CA ILE A 131 5.94 6.89 5.22
C ILE A 131 4.68 6.97 6.10
N PRO A 132 3.62 7.72 5.73
CA PRO A 132 2.38 7.74 6.51
C PRO A 132 1.80 6.34 6.75
N GLU A 133 1.76 5.51 5.71
CA GLU A 133 1.21 4.16 5.72
C GLU A 133 2.10 3.22 6.55
N LEU A 134 3.42 3.34 6.41
CA LEU A 134 4.36 2.58 7.22
C LEU A 134 4.22 2.93 8.70
N ALA A 135 4.12 4.23 9.03
CA ALA A 135 3.93 4.70 10.40
C ALA A 135 2.61 4.20 10.99
N ALA A 136 1.50 4.31 10.25
CA ALA A 136 0.20 3.80 10.66
C ALA A 136 0.24 2.27 10.90
N SER A 137 0.88 1.52 9.99
CA SER A 137 0.99 0.06 10.12
C SER A 137 1.88 -0.36 11.30
N ILE A 138 2.98 0.35 11.55
CA ILE A 138 3.84 0.12 12.72
C ILE A 138 3.06 0.39 14.01
N MET A 139 2.32 1.51 14.07
CA MET A 139 1.53 1.84 15.26
C MET A 139 0.44 0.82 15.52
N ALA A 140 -0.28 0.36 14.50
CA ALA A 140 -1.26 -0.72 14.63
C ALA A 140 -0.63 -2.01 15.17
N MET A 141 0.56 -2.38 14.67
CA MET A 141 1.32 -3.53 15.16
C MET A 141 1.75 -3.39 16.63
N VAL A 142 2.23 -2.21 17.02
CA VAL A 142 2.63 -1.90 18.41
C VAL A 142 1.43 -1.92 19.35
N LYS A 143 0.26 -1.45 18.89
CA LYS A 143 -1.02 -1.48 19.63
C LYS A 143 -1.70 -2.84 19.64
N LYS A 144 -1.13 -3.84 18.96
CA LYS A 144 -1.70 -5.20 18.77
C LYS A 144 -3.00 -5.23 17.95
N GLU A 145 -3.31 -4.17 17.22
CA GLU A 145 -4.43 -4.05 16.27
C GLU A 145 -4.05 -4.67 14.91
N LYS A 146 -3.74 -5.97 14.92
CA LYS A 146 -3.07 -6.66 13.80
C LYS A 146 -3.94 -6.77 12.54
N ALA A 147 -5.26 -6.81 12.68
CA ALA A 147 -6.20 -6.86 11.56
C ALA A 147 -6.19 -5.56 10.74
N ILE A 148 -6.02 -4.41 11.40
CA ILE A 148 -5.93 -3.10 10.73
C ILE A 148 -4.63 -3.02 9.90
N SER A 149 -3.54 -3.60 10.40
CA SER A 149 -2.25 -3.58 9.69
C SER A 149 -2.25 -4.35 8.36
N ILE A 150 -3.00 -5.45 8.22
CA ILE A 150 -3.04 -6.21 6.95
C ILE A 150 -3.94 -5.50 5.93
N GLY A 151 -5.07 -4.95 6.39
CA GLY A 151 -5.98 -4.17 5.56
C GLY A 151 -5.32 -2.93 4.99
N ASN A 152 -4.53 -2.21 5.80
CA ASN A 152 -3.75 -1.07 5.33
C ASN A 152 -2.69 -1.48 4.29
N LEU A 153 -2.02 -2.63 4.47
CA LEU A 153 -0.95 -3.07 3.58
C LEU A 153 -1.45 -3.39 2.15
N ILE A 154 -2.63 -4.01 2.01
CA ILE A 154 -3.20 -4.33 0.68
C ILE A 154 -4.09 -3.20 0.17
N GLY A 155 -4.94 -2.66 1.04
CA GLY A 155 -5.91 -1.63 0.68
C GLY A 155 -5.24 -0.40 0.07
N SER A 156 -4.11 0.05 0.62
CA SER A 156 -3.37 1.19 0.08
C SER A 156 -2.78 0.92 -1.31
N ASN A 157 -2.38 -0.31 -1.64
CA ASN A 157 -1.90 -0.64 -2.99
C ASN A 157 -3.04 -0.62 -4.01
N ILE A 158 -4.21 -1.16 -3.65
CA ILE A 158 -5.41 -1.10 -4.50
C ILE A 158 -5.83 0.36 -4.69
N PHE A 159 -5.83 1.16 -3.61
CA PHE A 159 -6.17 2.57 -3.64
C PHE A 159 -5.17 3.38 -4.48
N ASN A 160 -3.87 3.14 -4.35
CA ASN A 160 -2.86 3.85 -5.14
C ASN A 160 -2.98 3.53 -6.63
N LEU A 161 -3.21 2.27 -7.00
CA LEU A 161 -3.45 1.91 -8.39
C LEU A 161 -4.75 2.53 -8.90
N PHE A 162 -5.88 2.31 -8.23
CA PHE A 162 -7.17 2.66 -8.81
C PHE A 162 -7.66 4.08 -8.53
N ALA A 163 -7.40 4.64 -7.35
CA ALA A 163 -7.73 6.03 -7.06
C ALA A 163 -6.61 6.97 -7.48
N VAL A 164 -5.38 6.80 -6.99
CA VAL A 164 -4.32 7.79 -7.26
C VAL A 164 -4.00 7.83 -8.75
N LEU A 165 -3.58 6.71 -9.36
CA LEU A 165 -3.30 6.71 -10.81
C LEU A 165 -4.57 6.93 -11.64
N GLY A 166 -5.69 6.29 -11.27
CA GLY A 166 -6.95 6.42 -12.02
C GLY A 166 -7.46 7.86 -12.10
N ILE A 167 -7.51 8.57 -10.96
CA ILE A 167 -7.93 9.98 -10.93
C ILE A 167 -6.91 10.87 -11.65
N THR A 168 -5.61 10.63 -11.48
CA THR A 168 -4.59 11.42 -12.18
C THR A 168 -4.72 11.27 -13.70
N ALA A 169 -4.91 10.05 -14.22
CA ALA A 169 -5.10 9.78 -15.64
C ALA A 169 -6.39 10.39 -16.20
N MET A 170 -7.47 10.43 -15.41
CA MET A 170 -8.71 11.14 -15.77
C MET A 170 -8.51 12.65 -15.97
N ILE A 171 -7.54 13.26 -15.28
CA ILE A 171 -7.24 14.69 -15.37
C ILE A 171 -6.24 14.94 -16.51
N THR A 172 -5.15 14.19 -16.52
CA THR A 172 -4.06 14.32 -17.50
C THR A 172 -3.54 12.93 -17.83
N PRO A 173 -3.51 12.52 -19.12
CA PRO A 173 -2.94 11.25 -19.53
C PRO A 173 -1.50 11.09 -19.02
N ILE A 174 -1.17 9.88 -18.57
CA ILE A 174 0.11 9.59 -17.92
C ILE A 174 0.99 8.78 -18.87
N PRO A 175 1.97 9.39 -19.55
CA PRO A 175 2.90 8.65 -20.39
C PRO A 175 3.87 7.85 -19.52
N VAL A 176 4.10 6.59 -19.87
CA VAL A 176 5.10 5.75 -19.24
C VAL A 176 6.42 5.94 -19.96
N GLY A 177 7.17 6.94 -19.48
CA GLY A 177 8.37 7.48 -20.14
C GLY A 177 9.60 6.55 -20.21
N ASP A 178 9.52 5.33 -19.67
CA ASP A 178 10.61 4.33 -19.73
C ASP A 178 9.98 2.94 -19.88
N SER A 179 10.24 2.25 -21.00
CA SER A 179 9.72 0.89 -21.24
C SER A 179 10.16 -0.11 -20.17
N ASN A 180 11.28 0.15 -19.48
CA ASN A 180 11.73 -0.70 -18.37
C ASN A 180 10.76 -0.69 -17.17
N LEU A 181 9.96 0.38 -16.98
CA LEU A 181 8.96 0.45 -15.90
C LEU A 181 7.88 -0.64 -16.05
N ILE A 182 7.48 -0.95 -17.28
CA ILE A 182 6.44 -1.95 -17.55
C ILE A 182 7.04 -3.35 -17.54
N ASP A 183 8.21 -3.52 -18.15
CA ASP A 183 8.83 -4.83 -18.30
C ASP A 183 9.44 -5.35 -17.00
N SER A 184 9.92 -4.47 -16.11
CA SER A 184 10.54 -4.84 -14.84
C SER A 184 9.66 -4.53 -13.63
N ASP A 185 9.24 -3.28 -13.42
CA ASP A 185 8.65 -2.87 -12.14
C ASP A 185 7.25 -3.46 -11.92
N ALA A 186 6.41 -3.49 -12.96
CA ALA A 186 5.11 -4.14 -12.88
C ALA A 186 5.23 -5.66 -12.63
N VAL A 187 6.25 -6.30 -13.22
CA VAL A 187 6.55 -7.73 -12.97
C VAL A 187 7.01 -7.94 -11.54
N TYR A 188 7.90 -7.08 -11.00
CA TYR A 188 8.29 -7.14 -9.60
C TYR A 188 7.10 -6.96 -8.65
N MET A 189 6.17 -6.06 -8.95
CA MET A 189 4.94 -5.88 -8.18
C MET A 189 4.09 -7.16 -8.13
N LEU A 190 3.90 -7.82 -9.28
CA LEU A 190 3.18 -9.10 -9.38
C LEU A 190 3.90 -10.21 -8.63
N VAL A 191 5.22 -10.32 -8.77
CA VAL A 191 6.04 -11.33 -8.09
C VAL A 191 5.99 -11.15 -6.58
N ILE A 192 6.15 -9.92 -6.08
CA ILE A 192 6.09 -9.64 -4.63
C ILE A 192 4.68 -9.91 -4.09
N SER A 193 3.64 -9.55 -4.83
CA SER A 193 2.24 -9.81 -4.44
C SER A 193 1.93 -11.31 -4.41
N ALA A 194 2.44 -12.08 -5.38
CA ALA A 194 2.31 -13.54 -5.39
C ALA A 194 3.16 -14.20 -4.28
N LEU A 195 4.37 -13.70 -4.03
CA LEU A 195 5.24 -14.14 -2.94
C LEU A 195 4.57 -13.94 -1.58
N LEU A 196 3.90 -12.81 -1.38
CA LEU A 196 3.12 -12.56 -0.16
C LEU A 196 2.08 -13.66 0.06
N LEU A 197 1.32 -14.04 -0.97
CA LEU A 197 0.35 -15.14 -0.88
C LEU A 197 1.01 -16.48 -0.57
N LEU A 198 2.13 -16.77 -1.22
CA LEU A 198 2.89 -18.00 -0.98
C LEU A 198 3.34 -18.07 0.48
N LEU A 199 3.86 -16.99 1.05
CA LEU A 199 4.29 -16.90 2.45
C LEU A 199 3.11 -17.07 3.43
N VAL A 200 1.89 -16.70 3.04
CA VAL A 200 0.69 -16.95 3.86
C VAL A 200 0.36 -18.45 3.94
N PHE A 201 0.49 -19.19 2.83
CA PHE A 201 0.07 -20.59 2.75
C PHE A 201 1.16 -21.62 3.10
N VAL A 202 2.42 -21.37 2.75
CA VAL A 202 3.53 -22.34 2.92
C VAL A 202 3.76 -22.77 4.38
N PRO A 203 3.69 -21.89 5.40
CA PRO A 203 3.85 -22.34 6.79
C PRO A 203 2.56 -22.94 7.42
N SER A 204 1.47 -23.14 6.66
CA SER A 204 0.20 -23.78 7.10
C SER A 204 -0.44 -23.21 8.37
N LYS A 205 -0.08 -21.97 8.76
CA LYS A 205 -0.54 -21.34 10.01
C LYS A 205 -1.35 -20.07 9.81
N MET A 206 -1.62 -19.66 8.55
CA MET A 206 -2.28 -18.39 8.24
C MET A 206 -1.67 -17.22 9.03
N LYS A 207 -0.34 -17.24 9.16
CA LYS A 207 0.41 -16.32 10.02
C LYS A 207 1.66 -15.90 9.29
N LEU A 208 1.90 -14.59 9.24
CA LEU A 208 3.14 -14.01 8.82
C LEU A 208 3.94 -13.59 10.06
N GLY A 209 5.23 -13.89 10.08
CA GLY A 209 6.13 -13.53 11.16
C GLY A 209 7.42 -12.88 10.65
N TRP A 210 8.37 -12.70 11.57
CA TRP A 210 9.61 -11.99 11.30
C TRP A 210 10.44 -12.61 10.17
N ARG A 211 10.37 -13.93 9.98
CA ARG A 211 11.07 -14.63 8.89
C ARG A 211 10.51 -14.22 7.52
N ASP A 212 9.19 -14.17 7.40
CA ASP A 212 8.50 -13.69 6.19
C ASP A 212 8.80 -12.21 5.96
N GLY A 213 8.89 -11.44 7.05
CA GLY A 213 9.35 -10.05 7.05
C GLY A 213 10.74 -9.88 6.45
N LEU A 214 11.71 -10.72 6.85
CA LEU A 214 13.07 -10.70 6.30
C LEU A 214 13.07 -11.07 4.81
N ILE A 215 12.34 -12.12 4.41
CA ILE A 215 12.26 -12.52 3.00
C ILE A 215 11.73 -11.37 2.14
N LEU A 216 10.62 -10.73 2.56
CA LEU A 216 10.04 -9.59 1.84
C LEU A 216 11.00 -8.39 1.78
N LEU A 217 11.72 -8.10 2.86
CA LEU A 217 12.70 -7.02 2.88
C LEU A 217 13.89 -7.31 1.99
N SER A 218 14.39 -8.54 1.97
CA SER A 218 15.49 -8.94 1.09
C SER A 218 15.11 -8.80 -0.39
N PHE A 219 13.89 -9.20 -0.77
CA PHE A 219 13.38 -8.99 -2.13
C PHE A 219 13.23 -7.51 -2.47
N TYR A 220 12.72 -6.70 -1.55
CA TYR A 220 12.60 -5.26 -1.76
C TYR A 220 13.96 -4.57 -1.89
N ILE A 221 14.94 -4.93 -1.04
CA ILE A 221 16.32 -4.40 -1.14
C ILE A 221 16.95 -4.81 -2.46
N TYR A 222 16.75 -6.06 -2.89
CA TYR A 222 17.24 -6.53 -4.18
C TYR A 222 16.62 -5.75 -5.34
N PHE A 223 15.31 -5.50 -5.31
CA PHE A 223 14.62 -4.65 -6.29
C PHE A 223 15.24 -3.25 -6.34
N ILE A 224 15.38 -2.58 -5.19
CA ILE A 224 15.99 -1.24 -5.13
C ILE A 224 17.43 -1.26 -5.68
N TYR A 225 18.21 -2.30 -5.39
CA TYR A 225 19.57 -2.43 -5.93
C TYR A 225 19.61 -2.59 -7.46
N GLN A 226 18.62 -3.23 -8.07
CA GLN A 226 18.54 -3.36 -9.54
C GLN A 226 18.09 -2.08 -10.22
N VAL A 227 17.32 -1.25 -9.50
CA VAL A 227 16.72 -0.01 -10.03
C VAL A 227 17.69 1.18 -9.94
N ILE A 228 18.58 1.21 -8.93
CA ILE A 228 19.63 2.23 -8.75
C ILE A 228 20.81 1.95 -9.69
#